data_AF-A0A2V2Q3J9-F1
#
_entry.id   AF-A0A2V2Q3J9-F1
#
_cell.length_a   1.000
_cell.length_b   1.000
_cell.length_c   1.000
_cell.angle_alpha   90.00
_cell.angle_beta   90.00
_cell.angle_gamma   90.00
#
_symmetry.space_group_name_H-M   'P 1'
#
loop_
_entity.id
_entity.type
_entity.pdbx_description
1 polymer ?
#
loop_
_entity_poly.entity_id
_entity_poly.type
_entity_poly.pdbx_seq_one_letter_code
_entity_poly.pdbx_strand_id
1 'polypeptide(L)'
;RTARLALLTPAEREQLAALPGLAASLRPRLSDREFADTVAQLVVQVAPGVDRPVSAGHEARTRIAAMLRDPAVAARLLEQGARVLVVPKDEALTALGPFRDLAGRELPATGRTWDTVRGVGRLNTGVTEENLLGETPGVPGASSYADGYSTTTHEFAHAIHRYGLGEADRRTITDAYHAKLHPSDGRDPADVAWPDGPRRSARDGRPADNYSSTDEFEYFAQAVNAYLGTNSGRDPLTGHPRNNGPAWVRENEPDLLPLLERLFGTTPEQDGPGPANPVEATRAENEMYEGFRAMWDRAEGVHRAQPHPPVPAPPQGPATPAPHPVTDAD
;
A
#
# COMPACT_ATOMS: atom_id res chain seq x y z
N ARG A 1 -26.28 7.00 0.03
CA ARG A 1 -26.43 5.56 0.42
C ARG A 1 -25.21 5.05 1.19
N THR A 2 -24.00 5.54 0.91
CA THR A 2 -22.76 5.30 1.69
C THR A 2 -22.93 5.53 3.19
N ALA A 3 -23.68 6.58 3.58
CA ALA A 3 -24.04 6.84 4.98
C ALA A 3 -24.82 5.70 5.67
N ARG A 4 -25.56 4.86 4.92
CA ARG A 4 -26.25 3.69 5.48
C ARG A 4 -25.31 2.51 5.73
N LEU A 5 -24.26 2.34 4.91
CA LEU A 5 -23.22 1.33 5.16
C LEU A 5 -22.38 1.66 6.40
N ALA A 6 -22.20 2.96 6.68
CA ALA A 6 -21.53 3.42 7.88
C ALA A 6 -22.30 3.07 9.17
N LEU A 7 -23.62 2.84 9.08
CA LEU A 7 -24.46 2.43 10.21
C LEU A 7 -24.43 0.92 10.47
N LEU A 8 -23.94 0.13 9.51
CA LEU A 8 -23.81 -1.31 9.68
C LEU A 8 -22.59 -1.62 10.57
N THR A 9 -22.75 -2.62 11.43
CA THR A 9 -21.63 -3.23 12.15
C THR A 9 -20.65 -3.88 11.17
N PRO A 10 -19.38 -4.12 11.57
CA PRO A 10 -18.42 -4.84 10.72
C PRO A 10 -18.95 -6.20 10.24
N ALA A 11 -19.62 -6.96 11.12
CA ALA A 11 -20.19 -8.27 10.78
C ALA A 11 -21.33 -8.18 9.75
N GLU A 12 -22.22 -7.17 9.87
CA GLU A 12 -23.28 -6.95 8.88
C GLU A 12 -22.71 -6.50 7.53
N ARG A 13 -21.66 -5.68 7.53
CA ARG A 13 -20.95 -5.31 6.29
C ARG A 13 -20.30 -6.53 5.64
N GLU A 14 -19.70 -7.40 6.43
CA GLU A 14 -19.09 -8.64 5.92
C GLU A 14 -20.14 -9.56 5.30
N GLN A 15 -21.26 -9.79 5.99
CA GLN A 15 -22.37 -10.58 5.46
C GLN A 15 -22.92 -9.99 4.17
N LEU A 16 -23.07 -8.67 4.11
CA LEU A 16 -23.49 -7.97 2.89
C LEU A 16 -22.47 -8.17 1.77
N ALA A 17 -21.19 -7.92 2.03
CA ALA A 17 -20.09 -8.05 1.06
C ALA A 17 -19.96 -9.49 0.51
N ALA A 18 -20.35 -10.50 1.28
CA ALA A 18 -20.34 -11.90 0.88
C ALA A 18 -21.57 -12.34 0.06
N LEU A 19 -22.58 -11.49 -0.14
CA LEU A 19 -23.77 -11.86 -0.90
C LEU A 19 -23.46 -12.08 -2.39
N PRO A 20 -23.74 -13.28 -2.94
CA PRO A 20 -23.56 -13.54 -4.37
C PRO A 20 -24.38 -12.58 -5.24
N GLY A 21 -23.76 -12.05 -6.30
CA GLY A 21 -24.42 -11.12 -7.21
C GLY A 21 -24.65 -9.71 -6.64
N LEU A 22 -24.13 -9.38 -5.45
CA LEU A 22 -24.26 -8.04 -4.89
C LEU A 22 -23.68 -6.99 -5.85
N ALA A 23 -22.48 -7.21 -6.39
CA ALA A 23 -21.83 -6.29 -7.32
C ALA A 23 -22.70 -6.02 -8.56
N ALA A 24 -23.19 -7.09 -9.20
CA ALA A 24 -24.13 -7.01 -10.32
C ALA A 24 -25.43 -6.25 -9.97
N SER A 25 -25.92 -6.38 -8.74
CA SER A 25 -27.12 -5.64 -8.29
C SER A 25 -26.86 -4.15 -8.02
N LEU A 26 -25.64 -3.78 -7.62
CA LEU A 26 -25.25 -2.41 -7.28
C LEU A 26 -24.84 -1.62 -8.52
N ARG A 27 -24.11 -2.26 -9.45
CA ARG A 27 -23.52 -1.62 -10.64
C ARG A 27 -24.51 -0.77 -11.44
N PRO A 28 -25.70 -1.24 -11.86
CA PRO A 28 -26.60 -0.42 -12.68
C PRO A 28 -27.25 0.75 -11.91
N ARG A 29 -27.04 0.86 -10.59
CA ARG A 29 -27.70 1.85 -9.72
C ARG A 29 -26.76 2.94 -9.22
N LEU A 30 -25.46 2.83 -9.53
CA LEU A 30 -24.41 3.70 -9.00
C LEU A 30 -23.54 4.21 -10.16
N SER A 31 -23.05 5.44 -10.06
CA SER A 31 -21.92 5.87 -10.89
C SER A 31 -20.67 5.03 -10.59
N ASP A 32 -19.65 5.08 -11.45
CA ASP A 32 -18.40 4.34 -11.22
C ASP A 32 -17.74 4.75 -9.90
N ARG A 33 -17.72 6.05 -9.61
CA ARG A 33 -17.19 6.58 -8.34
C ARG A 33 -17.98 6.09 -7.13
N GLU A 34 -19.30 6.20 -7.16
CA GLU A 34 -20.14 5.73 -6.05
C GLU A 34 -20.04 4.21 -5.86
N PHE A 35 -19.83 3.46 -6.94
CA PHE A 35 -19.60 2.02 -6.88
C PHE A 35 -18.25 1.71 -6.24
N ALA A 36 -17.18 2.38 -6.66
CA ALA A 36 -15.85 2.24 -6.04
C ALA A 36 -15.88 2.56 -4.54
N ASP A 37 -16.49 3.68 -4.15
CA ASP A 37 -16.67 4.08 -2.75
C ASP A 37 -17.47 3.03 -1.96
N THR A 38 -18.52 2.48 -2.57
CA THR A 38 -19.36 1.45 -1.95
C THR A 38 -18.58 0.16 -1.76
N VAL A 39 -17.82 -0.29 -2.75
CA VAL A 39 -16.99 -1.49 -2.64
C VAL A 39 -15.90 -1.29 -1.58
N ALA A 40 -15.22 -0.15 -1.57
CA ALA A 40 -14.23 0.17 -0.54
C ALA A 40 -14.80 0.10 0.89
N GLN A 41 -16.03 0.61 1.10
CA GLN A 41 -16.72 0.51 2.39
C GLN A 41 -17.07 -0.93 2.79
N LEU A 42 -17.29 -1.82 1.82
CA LEU A 42 -17.63 -3.23 2.05
C LEU A 42 -16.39 -4.08 2.32
N VAL A 43 -15.31 -3.85 1.58
CA VAL A 43 -14.10 -4.69 1.67
C VAL A 43 -13.15 -4.27 2.79
N VAL A 44 -13.15 -2.99 3.19
CA VAL A 44 -12.25 -2.49 4.24
C VAL A 44 -12.83 -2.72 5.63
N GLN A 45 -12.09 -3.45 6.44
CA GLN A 45 -12.32 -3.67 7.85
C GLN A 45 -11.18 -3.08 8.68
N VAL A 46 -11.49 -2.74 9.93
CA VAL A 46 -10.50 -2.22 10.88
C VAL A 46 -10.42 -3.23 12.01
N ALA A 47 -9.22 -3.76 12.25
CA ALA A 47 -9.02 -4.73 13.31
C ALA A 47 -9.27 -4.09 14.69
N PRO A 48 -9.74 -4.88 15.68
CA PRO A 48 -9.63 -4.47 17.08
C PRO A 48 -8.17 -4.14 17.42
N GLY A 49 -7.96 -3.14 18.28
CA GLY A 49 -6.61 -2.74 18.71
C GLY A 49 -5.92 -1.66 17.86
N VAL A 50 -6.51 -1.26 16.73
CA VAL A 50 -6.09 -0.06 15.98
C VAL A 50 -6.31 1.17 16.87
N ASP A 51 -5.29 2.02 17.05
CA ASP A 51 -5.30 3.15 17.98
C ASP A 51 -6.24 4.28 17.52
N ARG A 52 -6.27 4.55 16.21
CA ARG A 52 -7.07 5.58 15.55
C ARG A 52 -8.01 4.97 14.51
N PRO A 53 -8.98 4.13 14.90
CA PRO A 53 -9.74 3.27 13.99
C PRO A 53 -10.62 4.05 12.99
N VAL A 54 -11.09 5.24 13.39
CA VAL A 54 -11.87 6.12 12.50
C VAL A 54 -10.97 6.72 11.41
N SER A 55 -9.82 7.29 11.80
CA SER A 55 -8.87 7.91 10.87
C SER A 55 -8.25 6.88 9.94
N ALA A 56 -7.68 5.80 10.50
CA ALA A 56 -7.06 4.74 9.70
C ALA A 56 -8.07 4.07 8.76
N GLY A 57 -9.28 3.80 9.23
CA GLY A 57 -10.34 3.25 8.39
C GLY A 57 -10.78 4.20 7.28
N HIS A 58 -10.91 5.50 7.56
CA HIS A 58 -11.25 6.51 6.55
C HIS A 58 -10.17 6.59 5.48
N GLU A 59 -8.92 6.64 5.90
CA GLU A 59 -7.75 6.71 5.01
C GLU A 59 -7.65 5.47 4.12
N ALA A 60 -7.75 4.28 4.70
CA ALA A 60 -7.76 3.02 3.96
C ALA A 60 -8.89 3.00 2.92
N ARG A 61 -10.13 3.34 3.31
CA ARG A 61 -11.27 3.36 2.36
C ARG A 61 -11.09 4.36 1.24
N THR A 62 -10.58 5.55 1.53
CA THR A 62 -10.33 6.59 0.52
C THR A 62 -9.32 6.10 -0.51
N ARG A 63 -8.22 5.50 -0.04
CA ARG A 63 -7.17 4.98 -0.89
C ARG A 63 -7.61 3.79 -1.74
N ILE A 64 -8.30 2.83 -1.12
CA ILE A 64 -8.85 1.67 -1.81
C ILE A 64 -9.91 2.09 -2.84
N ALA A 65 -10.78 3.05 -2.53
CA ALA A 65 -11.76 3.56 -3.51
C ALA A 65 -11.08 4.17 -4.75
N ALA A 66 -9.98 4.92 -4.57
CA ALA A 66 -9.21 5.46 -5.69
C ALA A 66 -8.57 4.37 -6.57
N MET A 67 -8.26 3.20 -5.99
CA MET A 67 -7.74 2.04 -6.71
C MET A 67 -8.82 1.15 -7.35
N LEU A 68 -10.10 1.40 -7.03
CA LEU A 68 -11.25 0.63 -7.51
C LEU A 68 -12.07 1.39 -8.56
N ARG A 69 -11.48 2.38 -9.23
CA ARG A 69 -12.18 3.21 -10.22
C ARG A 69 -12.67 2.43 -11.43
N ASP A 70 -11.96 1.39 -11.84
CA ASP A 70 -12.46 0.47 -12.85
C ASP A 70 -13.57 -0.43 -12.25
N PRO A 71 -14.83 -0.26 -12.69
CA PRO A 71 -15.96 -0.97 -12.09
C PRO A 71 -15.93 -2.47 -12.33
N ALA A 72 -15.27 -2.96 -13.39
CA ALA A 72 -15.16 -4.38 -13.66
C ALA A 72 -14.14 -5.03 -12.69
N VAL A 73 -13.02 -4.34 -12.43
CA VAL A 73 -12.05 -4.77 -11.41
C VAL A 73 -12.68 -4.77 -10.02
N ALA A 74 -13.39 -3.70 -9.65
CA ALA A 74 -14.05 -3.60 -8.36
C ALA A 74 -15.12 -4.69 -8.16
N ALA A 75 -15.92 -4.97 -9.19
CA ALA A 75 -16.90 -6.06 -9.14
C ALA A 75 -16.22 -7.43 -8.97
N ARG A 76 -15.18 -7.72 -9.76
CA ARG A 76 -14.43 -8.99 -9.67
C ARG A 76 -13.82 -9.18 -8.29
N LEU A 77 -13.15 -8.17 -7.73
CA LEU A 77 -12.56 -8.27 -6.39
C LEU A 77 -13.62 -8.53 -5.31
N LEU A 78 -14.75 -7.82 -5.35
CA LEU A 78 -15.84 -8.05 -4.40
C LEU A 78 -16.40 -9.47 -4.51
N GLU A 79 -16.66 -9.93 -5.73
CA GLU A 79 -17.23 -11.27 -6.01
C GLU A 79 -16.26 -12.42 -5.68
N GLN A 80 -14.95 -12.20 -5.85
CA GLN A 80 -13.91 -13.14 -5.42
C GLN A 80 -13.75 -13.18 -3.89
N GLY A 81 -14.41 -12.28 -3.16
CA GLY A 81 -14.33 -12.24 -1.70
C GLY A 81 -13.12 -11.46 -1.16
N ALA A 82 -12.56 -10.53 -1.94
CA ALA A 82 -11.44 -9.72 -1.47
C ALA A 82 -11.81 -8.92 -0.22
N ARG A 83 -10.89 -8.86 0.75
CA ARG A 83 -11.02 -8.08 1.99
C ARG A 83 -9.73 -7.34 2.27
N VAL A 84 -9.84 -6.17 2.86
CA VAL A 84 -8.72 -5.35 3.32
C VAL A 84 -8.86 -5.18 4.82
N LEU A 85 -7.84 -5.57 5.59
CA LEU A 85 -7.83 -5.41 7.04
C LEU A 85 -6.78 -4.36 7.42
N VAL A 86 -7.22 -3.30 8.10
CA VAL A 86 -6.31 -2.36 8.77
C VAL A 86 -5.75 -3.04 10.02
N VAL A 87 -4.45 -3.27 10.01
CA VAL A 87 -3.67 -3.94 11.06
C VAL A 87 -3.19 -2.89 12.08
N PRO A 88 -3.31 -3.16 13.40
CA PRO A 88 -2.81 -2.25 14.43
C PRO A 88 -1.31 -2.01 14.30
N LYS A 89 -0.84 -0.81 14.65
CA LYS A 89 0.60 -0.48 14.57
C LYS A 89 1.48 -1.28 15.54
N ASP A 90 0.91 -1.75 16.65
CA ASP A 90 1.63 -2.44 17.73
C ASP A 90 1.41 -3.96 17.76
N GLU A 91 0.67 -4.51 16.78
CA GLU A 91 0.40 -5.94 16.66
C GLU A 91 1.00 -6.51 15.38
N ALA A 92 1.62 -7.69 15.48
CA ALA A 92 2.11 -8.40 14.31
C ALA A 92 0.94 -8.78 13.40
N LEU A 93 1.08 -8.57 12.09
CA LEU A 93 0.06 -8.91 11.10
C LEU A 93 -0.34 -10.40 11.21
N THR A 94 0.63 -11.27 11.48
CA THR A 94 0.46 -12.73 11.63
C THR A 94 -0.29 -13.15 12.90
N ALA A 95 -0.55 -12.25 13.84
CA ALA A 95 -1.41 -12.55 14.99
C ALA A 95 -2.90 -12.57 14.60
N LEU A 96 -3.25 -11.84 13.54
CA LEU A 96 -4.61 -11.68 13.06
C LEU A 96 -5.08 -12.90 12.25
N GLY A 97 -6.35 -13.26 12.42
CA GLY A 97 -6.93 -14.48 11.86
C GLY A 97 -6.62 -14.75 10.38
N PRO A 98 -6.84 -13.79 9.46
CA PRO A 98 -6.61 -14.00 8.03
C PRO A 98 -5.15 -14.26 7.61
N PHE A 99 -4.19 -14.03 8.50
CA PHE A 99 -2.76 -14.09 8.20
C PHE A 99 -1.99 -15.01 9.14
N ARG A 100 -2.68 -15.74 10.01
CA ARG A 100 -2.07 -16.58 11.04
C ARG A 100 -1.25 -17.73 10.45
N ASP A 101 -1.58 -18.15 9.23
CA ASP A 101 -0.84 -19.15 8.47
C ASP A 101 0.61 -18.74 8.18
N LEU A 102 0.93 -17.43 8.22
CA LEU A 102 2.25 -16.87 7.96
C LEU A 102 3.14 -16.79 9.20
N ALA A 103 2.61 -16.97 10.41
CA ALA A 103 3.37 -16.81 11.65
C ALA A 103 4.64 -17.67 11.66
N GLY A 104 5.79 -17.04 11.98
CA GLY A 104 7.09 -17.70 12.05
C GLY A 104 7.70 -18.14 10.72
N ARG A 105 7.03 -17.94 9.58
CA ARG A 105 7.61 -18.26 8.26
C ARG A 105 8.70 -17.26 7.91
N GLU A 106 9.81 -17.75 7.38
CA GLU A 106 10.94 -16.94 6.93
C GLU A 106 10.69 -16.36 5.54
N LEU A 107 11.28 -15.19 5.29
CA LEU A 107 11.38 -14.53 3.99
C LEU A 107 12.79 -14.79 3.43
N PRO A 108 12.95 -15.72 2.46
CA PRO A 108 14.26 -16.22 2.04
C PRO A 108 15.24 -15.13 1.58
N ALA A 109 14.74 -14.05 0.96
CA ALA A 109 15.56 -12.95 0.43
C ALA A 109 16.06 -11.95 1.50
N THR A 110 15.45 -11.92 2.69
CA THR A 110 15.73 -10.89 3.71
C THR A 110 16.15 -11.44 5.07
N GLY A 111 15.98 -12.74 5.31
CA GLY A 111 16.24 -13.37 6.62
C GLY A 111 15.28 -12.90 7.71
N ARG A 112 14.20 -12.19 7.35
CA ARG A 112 13.14 -11.75 8.25
C ARG A 112 12.08 -12.83 8.37
N THR A 113 11.23 -12.72 9.38
CA THR A 113 9.96 -13.46 9.42
C THR A 113 8.80 -12.57 9.02
N TRP A 114 7.72 -13.20 8.56
CA TRP A 114 6.44 -12.54 8.32
C TRP A 114 5.87 -11.81 9.54
N ASP A 115 6.32 -12.12 10.75
CA ASP A 115 5.87 -11.45 11.97
C ASP A 115 6.30 -9.97 12.03
N THR A 116 7.39 -9.63 11.34
CA THR A 116 7.93 -8.25 11.27
C THR A 116 7.44 -7.47 10.06
N VAL A 117 6.70 -8.13 9.16
CA VAL A 117 6.22 -7.55 7.91
C VAL A 117 5.05 -6.60 8.16
N ARG A 118 5.04 -5.47 7.45
CA ARG A 118 4.06 -4.40 7.59
C ARG A 118 3.25 -4.16 6.31
N GLY A 119 2.72 -5.24 5.74
CA GLY A 119 1.90 -5.25 4.53
C GLY A 119 1.79 -6.65 3.94
N VAL A 120 0.62 -7.02 3.39
CA VAL A 120 0.51 -8.26 2.60
C VAL A 120 -0.57 -8.13 1.52
N GLY A 121 -0.20 -8.45 0.28
CA GLY A 121 -1.06 -8.39 -0.90
C GLY A 121 -1.58 -9.76 -1.33
N ARG A 122 -2.61 -10.27 -0.64
CA ARG A 122 -3.40 -11.44 -1.05
C ARG A 122 -4.87 -11.05 -1.23
N LEU A 123 -5.74 -12.04 -1.47
CA LEU A 123 -7.20 -11.83 -1.50
C LEU A 123 -7.69 -11.20 -0.18
N ASN A 124 -7.13 -11.65 0.94
CA ASN A 124 -7.10 -10.88 2.17
C ASN A 124 -5.85 -9.99 2.15
N THR A 125 -6.03 -8.69 2.01
CA THR A 125 -4.96 -7.70 2.01
C THR A 125 -4.79 -7.14 3.43
N GLY A 126 -3.58 -7.12 3.95
CA GLY A 126 -3.25 -6.48 5.22
C GLY A 126 -2.55 -5.15 4.98
N VAL A 127 -3.12 -4.06 5.51
CA VAL A 127 -2.56 -2.71 5.41
C VAL A 127 -2.40 -2.13 6.80
N THR A 128 -1.34 -1.37 7.05
CA THR A 128 -0.97 -1.07 8.43
C THR A 128 -1.31 0.35 8.84
N GLU A 129 -1.81 0.50 10.07
CA GLU A 129 -2.21 1.78 10.64
C GLU A 129 -1.09 2.82 10.56
N GLU A 130 0.15 2.43 10.88
CA GLU A 130 1.26 3.37 10.89
C GLU A 130 1.59 3.92 9.51
N ASN A 131 1.46 3.14 8.43
CA ASN A 131 1.69 3.63 7.08
C ASN A 131 0.53 4.48 6.57
N LEU A 132 -0.69 4.20 7.00
CA LEU A 132 -1.85 5.03 6.67
C LEU A 132 -1.74 6.43 7.31
N LEU A 133 -1.23 6.49 8.54
CA LEU A 133 -1.27 7.70 9.36
C LEU A 133 0.10 8.39 9.55
N GLY A 134 1.19 7.87 8.96
CA GLY A 134 2.51 8.48 9.11
C GLY A 134 3.14 8.25 10.48
N GLU A 135 2.85 7.12 11.12
CA GLU A 135 3.41 6.75 12.42
C GLU A 135 4.54 5.71 12.29
N THR A 136 5.06 5.25 13.43
CA THR A 136 6.09 4.21 13.51
C THR A 136 5.46 2.92 14.02
N PRO A 137 5.83 1.74 13.49
CA PRO A 137 5.31 0.48 14.01
C PRO A 137 5.88 0.20 15.41
N GLY A 138 5.04 -0.28 16.33
CA GLY A 138 5.49 -0.76 17.64
C GLY A 138 5.86 -2.24 17.68
N VAL A 139 5.73 -2.96 16.56
CA VAL A 139 6.16 -4.36 16.44
C VAL A 139 7.69 -4.45 16.46
N PRO A 140 8.30 -5.20 17.41
CA PRO A 140 9.75 -5.34 17.47
C PRO A 140 10.35 -5.89 16.18
N GLY A 141 11.38 -5.21 15.65
CA GLY A 141 12.06 -5.61 14.42
C GLY A 141 11.32 -5.24 13.12
N ALA A 142 10.14 -4.61 13.20
CA ALA A 142 9.50 -4.01 12.05
C ALA A 142 10.16 -2.68 11.67
N SER A 143 10.19 -2.39 10.37
CA SER A 143 10.75 -1.15 9.82
C SER A 143 9.65 -0.18 9.42
N SER A 144 9.91 1.12 9.59
CA SER A 144 9.07 2.19 9.04
C SER A 144 9.35 2.39 7.55
N TYR A 145 8.36 2.95 6.85
CA TYR A 145 8.51 3.41 5.47
C TYR A 145 8.71 4.92 5.40
N ALA A 146 9.34 5.39 4.33
CA ALA A 146 9.58 6.81 4.09
C ALA A 146 8.27 7.58 3.88
N ASP A 147 8.29 8.87 4.23
CA ASP A 147 7.21 9.82 3.92
C ASP A 147 6.83 9.73 2.43
N GLY A 148 5.54 9.66 2.14
CA GLY A 148 5.04 9.54 0.76
C GLY A 148 5.02 8.12 0.19
N TYR A 149 5.57 7.10 0.86
CA TYR A 149 5.49 5.71 0.38
C TYR A 149 4.24 5.00 0.91
N SER A 150 3.40 4.47 0.02
CA SER A 150 2.20 3.73 0.43
C SER A 150 2.39 2.21 0.32
N THR A 151 2.40 1.52 1.46
CA THR A 151 2.23 0.06 1.47
C THR A 151 0.80 -0.30 1.08
N THR A 152 -0.20 0.50 1.48
CA THR A 152 -1.61 0.23 1.12
C THR A 152 -1.82 0.18 -0.40
N THR A 153 -1.28 1.15 -1.14
CA THR A 153 -1.35 1.14 -2.60
C THR A 153 -0.61 -0.06 -3.17
N HIS A 154 0.60 -0.35 -2.67
CA HIS A 154 1.41 -1.47 -3.11
C HIS A 154 0.70 -2.83 -2.91
N GLU A 155 0.28 -3.14 -1.69
CA GLU A 155 -0.34 -4.43 -1.35
C GLU A 155 -1.69 -4.63 -2.04
N PHE A 156 -2.46 -3.56 -2.24
CA PHE A 156 -3.72 -3.67 -2.96
C PHE A 156 -3.53 -3.77 -4.48
N ALA A 157 -2.44 -3.23 -5.04
CA ALA A 157 -2.07 -3.48 -6.42
C ALA A 157 -1.78 -4.97 -6.67
N HIS A 158 -1.14 -5.66 -5.72
CA HIS A 158 -0.99 -7.12 -5.76
C HIS A 158 -2.35 -7.84 -5.81
N ALA A 159 -3.32 -7.40 -5.01
CA ALA A 159 -4.67 -7.97 -5.02
C ALA A 159 -5.39 -7.71 -6.36
N ILE A 160 -5.30 -6.49 -6.90
CA ILE A 160 -5.83 -6.14 -8.22
C ILE A 160 -5.21 -7.04 -9.29
N HIS A 161 -3.89 -7.18 -9.32
CA HIS A 161 -3.18 -7.97 -10.32
C HIS A 161 -3.69 -9.42 -10.36
N ARG A 162 -3.72 -10.07 -9.20
CA ARG A 162 -4.05 -11.50 -9.08
C ARG A 162 -5.53 -11.79 -9.27
N TYR A 163 -6.39 -11.01 -8.64
CA TYR A 163 -7.81 -11.36 -8.47
C TYR A 163 -8.74 -10.40 -9.20
N GLY A 164 -8.27 -9.18 -9.52
CA GLY A 164 -9.06 -8.14 -10.16
C GLY A 164 -8.88 -8.06 -11.67
N LEU A 165 -7.72 -8.41 -12.21
CA LEU A 165 -7.41 -8.28 -13.64
C LEU A 165 -7.81 -9.53 -14.46
N GLY A 166 -8.05 -9.31 -15.75
CA GLY A 166 -8.22 -10.40 -16.71
C GLY A 166 -6.88 -10.93 -17.23
N GLU A 167 -6.89 -12.04 -17.95
CA GLU A 167 -5.68 -12.64 -18.52
C GLU A 167 -4.98 -11.72 -19.53
N ALA A 168 -5.74 -10.95 -20.32
CA ALA A 168 -5.18 -9.97 -21.26
C ALA A 168 -4.41 -8.84 -20.53
N ASP A 169 -4.99 -8.30 -19.45
CA ASP A 169 -4.35 -7.24 -18.66
C ASP A 169 -3.09 -7.75 -17.96
N ARG A 170 -3.13 -8.96 -17.39
CA ARG A 170 -1.94 -9.59 -16.79
C ARG A 170 -0.85 -9.81 -17.83
N ARG A 171 -1.21 -10.26 -19.05
CA ARG A 171 -0.24 -10.37 -20.15
C ARG A 171 0.41 -9.04 -20.50
N THR A 172 -0.35 -7.94 -20.56
CA THR A 172 0.24 -6.61 -20.77
C THR A 172 1.31 -6.27 -19.72
N ILE A 173 1.08 -6.64 -18.45
CA ILE A 173 2.04 -6.42 -17.37
C ILE A 173 3.28 -7.30 -17.53
N THR A 174 3.08 -8.60 -17.77
CA THR A 174 4.16 -9.56 -18.03
C THR A 174 5.02 -9.14 -19.22
N ASP A 175 4.39 -8.73 -20.32
CA ASP A 175 5.09 -8.31 -21.54
C ASP A 175 5.89 -7.02 -21.29
N ALA A 176 5.31 -6.03 -20.60
CA ALA A 176 6.00 -4.80 -20.23
C ALA A 176 7.19 -5.06 -19.29
N TYR A 177 7.02 -5.93 -18.29
CA TYR A 177 8.09 -6.37 -17.39
C TYR A 177 9.25 -7.01 -18.16
N HIS A 178 8.96 -7.97 -19.04
CA HIS A 178 9.99 -8.65 -19.83
C HIS A 178 10.68 -7.72 -20.84
N ALA A 179 9.96 -6.78 -21.44
CA ALA A 179 10.56 -5.77 -22.31
C ALA A 179 11.59 -4.90 -21.57
N LYS A 180 11.36 -4.60 -20.29
CA LYS A 180 12.32 -3.87 -19.44
C LYS A 180 13.52 -4.74 -19.03
N LEU A 181 13.32 -6.03 -18.78
CA LEU A 181 14.42 -6.96 -18.51
C LEU A 181 15.31 -7.18 -19.75
N HIS A 182 14.71 -7.12 -20.93
CA HIS A 182 15.35 -7.47 -22.21
C HIS A 182 15.08 -6.39 -23.27
N PRO A 183 15.60 -5.16 -23.09
CA PRO A 183 15.36 -4.07 -24.03
C PRO A 183 15.93 -4.41 -25.42
N SER A 184 15.11 -4.25 -26.46
CA SER A 184 15.45 -4.61 -27.84
C SER A 184 16.27 -3.56 -28.60
N ASP A 185 16.44 -2.37 -28.03
CA ASP A 185 17.15 -1.23 -28.64
C ASP A 185 18.65 -1.20 -28.33
N GLY A 186 19.17 -2.25 -27.70
CA GLY A 186 20.61 -2.42 -27.43
C GLY A 186 21.12 -1.62 -26.22
N ARG A 187 20.23 -0.95 -25.47
CA ARG A 187 20.62 -0.32 -24.19
C ARG A 187 20.99 -1.40 -23.16
N ASP A 188 21.91 -1.08 -22.25
CA ASP A 188 22.24 -1.97 -21.14
C ASP A 188 20.97 -2.16 -20.27
N PRO A 189 20.51 -3.41 -20.03
CA PRO A 189 19.37 -3.68 -19.15
C PRO A 189 19.52 -3.07 -17.75
N ALA A 190 20.77 -2.84 -17.29
CA ALA A 190 21.04 -2.20 -16.01
C ALA A 190 20.68 -0.70 -15.99
N ASP A 191 20.62 -0.05 -17.16
CA ASP A 191 20.32 1.37 -17.33
C ASP A 191 18.86 1.64 -17.74
N VAL A 192 18.04 0.59 -17.88
CA VAL A 192 16.58 0.74 -18.04
C VAL A 192 15.99 1.42 -16.81
N ALA A 193 15.13 2.41 -17.02
CA ALA A 193 14.45 3.10 -15.94
C ALA A 193 13.35 2.22 -15.35
N TRP A 194 13.44 1.86 -14.07
CA TRP A 194 12.37 1.16 -13.34
C TRP A 194 11.71 2.07 -12.31
N PRO A 195 10.50 1.75 -11.80
CA PRO A 195 9.90 2.48 -10.69
C PRO A 195 10.84 2.68 -9.49
N ASP A 196 11.65 1.66 -9.17
CA ASP A 196 12.62 1.71 -8.08
C ASP A 196 14.04 2.14 -8.49
N GLY A 197 14.20 2.79 -9.64
CA GLY A 197 15.49 3.29 -10.13
C GLY A 197 16.24 2.31 -11.04
N PRO A 198 17.51 2.55 -11.38
CA PRO A 198 18.28 1.65 -12.25
C PRO A 198 18.62 0.33 -11.55
N ARG A 199 18.94 -0.72 -12.33
CA ARG A 199 19.43 -2.01 -11.80
C ARG A 199 20.95 -1.95 -11.55
N ARG A 200 21.36 -1.00 -10.72
CA ARG A 200 22.74 -0.81 -10.27
C ARG A 200 22.77 -0.43 -8.80
N SER A 201 23.78 -0.85 -8.06
CA SER A 201 23.96 -0.42 -6.69
C SER A 201 24.37 1.05 -6.63
N ALA A 202 23.67 1.85 -5.81
CA ALA A 202 24.05 3.23 -5.54
C ALA A 202 25.38 3.35 -4.77
N ARG A 203 25.85 2.26 -4.15
CA ARG A 203 27.10 2.25 -3.36
C ARG A 203 28.35 2.17 -4.24
N ASP A 204 28.35 1.29 -5.24
CA ASP A 204 29.55 0.96 -6.02
C ASP A 204 29.32 0.93 -7.55
N GLY A 205 28.09 1.21 -8.01
CA GLY A 205 27.72 1.26 -9.43
C GLY A 205 27.64 -0.10 -10.12
N ARG A 206 27.87 -1.21 -9.40
CA ARG A 206 27.81 -2.56 -9.98
C ARG A 206 26.37 -2.95 -10.31
N PRO A 207 26.15 -3.80 -11.33
CA PRO A 207 24.82 -4.36 -11.61
C PRO A 207 24.24 -5.02 -10.37
N ALA A 208 23.00 -4.66 -10.02
CA ALA A 208 22.25 -5.19 -8.91
C ALA A 208 20.75 -4.95 -9.16
N ASP A 209 19.91 -5.93 -8.88
CA ASP A 209 18.47 -5.78 -9.10
C ASP A 209 17.88 -4.77 -8.11
N ASN A 210 17.05 -3.86 -8.63
CA ASN A 210 16.17 -3.05 -7.79
C ASN A 210 14.90 -3.84 -7.48
N TYR A 211 14.16 -3.38 -6.47
CA TYR A 211 13.02 -4.12 -5.96
C TYR A 211 11.93 -4.37 -7.01
N SER A 212 11.51 -3.34 -7.75
CA SER A 212 10.56 -3.49 -8.88
C SER A 212 11.02 -4.38 -10.04
N SER A 213 12.30 -4.77 -10.10
CA SER A 213 12.82 -5.66 -11.15
C SER A 213 12.83 -7.14 -10.76
N THR A 214 12.53 -7.46 -9.51
CA THR A 214 12.64 -8.81 -8.96
C THR A 214 11.60 -9.79 -9.52
N ASP A 215 10.37 -9.33 -9.73
CA ASP A 215 9.32 -10.06 -10.43
C ASP A 215 8.26 -9.11 -11.03
N GLU A 216 7.37 -9.63 -11.86
CA GLU A 216 6.32 -8.86 -12.53
C GLU A 216 5.25 -8.29 -11.59
N PHE A 217 5.05 -8.92 -10.43
CA PHE A 217 4.08 -8.47 -9.43
C PHE A 217 4.61 -7.23 -8.72
N GLU A 218 5.88 -7.26 -8.32
CA GLU A 218 6.58 -6.11 -7.73
C GLU A 218 6.72 -4.97 -8.72
N TYR A 219 7.02 -5.27 -9.99
CA TYR A 219 7.01 -4.29 -11.06
C TYR A 219 5.66 -3.56 -11.13
N PHE A 220 4.55 -4.31 -11.22
CA PHE A 220 3.23 -3.71 -11.31
C PHE A 220 2.89 -2.89 -10.05
N ALA A 221 3.09 -3.45 -8.86
CA ALA A 221 2.77 -2.76 -7.61
C ALA A 221 3.55 -1.44 -7.45
N GLN A 222 4.83 -1.43 -7.83
CA GLN A 222 5.66 -0.24 -7.78
C GLN A 222 5.34 0.76 -8.90
N ALA A 223 4.98 0.29 -10.09
CA ALA A 223 4.49 1.16 -11.16
C ALA A 223 3.16 1.84 -10.78
N VAL A 224 2.25 1.13 -10.10
CA VAL A 224 1.01 1.71 -9.56
C VAL A 224 1.31 2.76 -8.49
N ASN A 225 2.23 2.47 -7.56
CA ASN A 225 2.73 3.44 -6.60
C ASN A 225 3.25 4.71 -7.30
N ALA A 226 4.09 4.55 -8.33
CA ALA A 226 4.66 5.67 -9.05
C ALA A 226 3.57 6.48 -9.78
N TYR A 227 2.61 5.80 -10.42
CA TYR A 227 1.52 6.46 -11.15
C TYR A 227 0.61 7.28 -10.24
N LEU A 228 0.33 6.76 -9.05
CA LEU A 228 -0.49 7.43 -8.04
C LEU A 228 0.30 8.42 -7.17
N GLY A 229 1.60 8.60 -7.43
CA GLY A 229 2.44 9.55 -6.69
C GLY A 229 2.84 9.08 -5.29
N THR A 230 2.72 7.78 -4.99
CA THR A 230 2.97 7.19 -3.66
C THR A 230 4.20 6.28 -3.60
N ASN A 231 5.18 6.47 -4.49
CA ASN A 231 6.43 5.70 -4.55
C ASN A 231 7.65 6.41 -3.95
N SER A 232 7.47 7.20 -2.90
CA SER A 232 8.60 7.96 -2.33
C SER A 232 9.65 7.07 -1.64
N GLY A 233 10.79 7.68 -1.31
CA GLY A 233 11.89 7.04 -0.60
C GLY A 233 12.98 6.48 -1.51
N ARG A 234 13.71 5.50 -1.01
CA ARG A 234 14.81 4.83 -1.72
C ARG A 234 14.50 3.36 -1.90
N ASP A 235 14.95 2.81 -3.01
CA ASP A 235 14.92 1.38 -3.26
C ASP A 235 15.77 0.66 -2.20
N PRO A 236 15.21 -0.34 -1.51
CA PRO A 236 15.88 -1.03 -0.42
C PRO A 236 17.02 -1.94 -0.88
N LEU A 237 17.03 -2.37 -2.14
CA LEU A 237 18.04 -3.31 -2.66
C LEU A 237 19.27 -2.57 -3.22
N THR A 238 19.04 -1.49 -3.97
CA THR A 238 20.09 -0.72 -4.64
C THR A 238 20.45 0.57 -3.93
N GLY A 239 19.56 1.15 -3.13
CA GLY A 239 19.73 2.43 -2.45
C GLY A 239 19.46 3.67 -3.32
N HIS A 240 19.07 3.49 -4.59
CA HIS A 240 18.71 4.62 -5.45
C HIS A 240 17.39 5.28 -5.01
N PRO A 241 17.21 6.59 -5.23
CA PRO A 241 15.89 7.22 -5.10
C PRO A 241 14.89 6.53 -6.01
N ARG A 242 13.68 6.33 -5.51
CA ARG A 242 12.57 5.82 -6.32
C ARG A 242 12.04 6.89 -7.26
N ASN A 243 11.55 6.46 -8.41
CA ASN A 243 10.85 7.31 -9.34
C ASN A 243 9.38 7.42 -8.94
N ASN A 244 8.81 8.63 -9.06
CA ASN A 244 7.48 8.90 -8.56
C ASN A 244 6.75 9.96 -9.40
N GLY A 245 5.44 9.80 -9.50
CA GLY A 245 4.53 10.72 -10.18
C GLY A 245 4.09 10.25 -11.57
N PRO A 246 2.86 10.60 -11.99
CA PRO A 246 2.29 10.17 -13.27
C PRO A 246 3.06 10.71 -14.48
N ALA A 247 3.72 11.87 -14.36
CA ALA A 247 4.57 12.40 -15.43
C ALA A 247 5.73 11.45 -15.77
N TRP A 248 6.41 10.91 -14.74
CA TRP A 248 7.47 9.95 -14.93
C TRP A 248 6.96 8.65 -15.57
N VAL A 249 5.80 8.16 -15.12
CA VAL A 249 5.19 6.94 -15.66
C VAL A 249 4.80 7.11 -17.13
N ARG A 250 4.23 8.25 -17.52
CA ARG A 250 3.88 8.53 -18.92
C ARG A 250 5.09 8.50 -19.86
N GLU A 251 6.25 8.89 -19.36
CA GLU A 251 7.50 8.89 -20.11
C GLU A 251 8.19 7.51 -20.13
N ASN A 252 8.14 6.77 -19.02
CA ASN A 252 8.98 5.59 -18.80
C ASN A 252 8.25 4.24 -18.84
N GLU A 253 6.92 4.26 -18.79
CA GLU A 253 6.06 3.06 -18.81
C GLU A 253 4.98 3.13 -19.93
N PRO A 254 5.33 3.47 -21.18
CA PRO A 254 4.35 3.70 -22.25
C PRO A 254 3.50 2.47 -22.58
N ASP A 255 4.06 1.26 -22.45
CA ASP A 255 3.32 0.01 -22.71
C ASP A 255 2.31 -0.32 -21.61
N LEU A 256 2.58 0.11 -20.38
CA LEU A 256 1.70 -0.11 -19.23
C LEU A 256 0.68 1.04 -19.04
N LEU A 257 0.99 2.24 -19.56
CA LEU A 257 0.20 3.45 -19.36
C LEU A 257 -1.30 3.29 -19.71
N PRO A 258 -1.70 2.71 -20.87
CA PRO A 258 -3.13 2.57 -21.19
C PRO A 258 -3.90 1.73 -20.16
N LEU A 259 -3.23 0.73 -19.57
CA LEU A 259 -3.81 -0.08 -18.51
C LEU A 259 -3.96 0.76 -17.23
N LEU A 260 -2.94 1.50 -16.82
CA LEU A 260 -2.98 2.36 -15.63
C LEU A 260 -4.03 3.47 -15.74
N GLU A 261 -4.14 4.11 -16.91
CA GLU A 261 -5.15 5.15 -17.17
C GLU A 261 -6.57 4.59 -17.12
N ARG A 262 -6.79 3.38 -17.64
CA ARG A 262 -8.08 2.70 -17.50
C ARG A 262 -8.40 2.38 -16.04
N LEU A 263 -7.42 1.84 -15.30
CA LEU A 263 -7.62 1.38 -13.93
C LEU A 263 -7.85 2.52 -12.94
N PHE A 264 -7.09 3.61 -13.07
CA PHE A 264 -7.01 4.66 -12.05
C PHE A 264 -7.37 6.06 -12.56
N GLY A 265 -7.69 6.18 -13.85
CA GLY A 265 -7.97 7.44 -14.53
C GLY A 265 -6.71 8.13 -15.06
N THR A 266 -6.90 9.15 -15.89
CA THR A 266 -5.83 9.87 -16.62
C THR A 266 -5.18 11.01 -15.83
N THR A 267 -5.77 11.42 -14.71
CA THR A 267 -5.36 12.57 -13.87
C THR A 267 -5.23 12.18 -12.39
N PRO A 268 -4.43 11.14 -12.05
CA PRO A 268 -4.30 10.66 -10.67
C PRO A 268 -3.73 11.73 -9.71
N GLU A 269 -3.01 12.74 -10.20
CA GLU A 269 -2.53 13.88 -9.43
C GLU A 269 -3.66 14.78 -8.89
N GLN A 270 -4.85 14.75 -9.51
CA GLN A 270 -6.03 15.53 -9.11
C GLN A 270 -7.09 14.66 -8.45
N ASP A 271 -7.32 13.48 -9.01
CA ASP A 271 -8.44 12.59 -8.64
C ASP A 271 -8.00 11.36 -7.83
N GLY A 272 -6.71 11.19 -7.61
CA GLY A 272 -6.14 10.08 -6.85
C GLY A 272 -6.33 10.22 -5.34
N PRO A 273 -5.75 9.29 -4.56
CA PRO A 273 -5.95 9.25 -3.10
C PRO A 273 -5.20 10.34 -2.33
N GLY A 274 -4.46 11.21 -3.02
CA GLY A 274 -3.60 12.22 -2.42
C GLY A 274 -2.33 11.64 -1.78
N PRO A 275 -1.58 12.46 -1.02
CA PRO A 275 -0.34 12.05 -0.36
C PRO A 275 -0.53 10.81 0.51
N ALA A 276 0.52 10.00 0.65
CA ALA A 276 0.51 8.79 1.47
C ALA A 276 1.53 8.90 2.60
N ASN A 277 1.33 8.11 3.67
CA ASN A 277 2.27 7.98 4.78
C ASN A 277 2.86 9.32 5.23
N PRO A 278 2.04 10.24 5.77
CA PRO A 278 2.41 11.63 6.06
C PRO A 278 3.30 11.75 7.31
N VAL A 279 4.42 11.03 7.34
CA VAL A 279 5.34 10.93 8.49
C VAL A 279 5.80 12.30 8.99
N GLU A 280 6.20 13.19 8.08
CA GLU A 280 6.72 14.50 8.48
C GLU A 280 5.62 15.42 9.01
N ALA A 281 4.43 15.38 8.40
CA ALA A 281 3.28 16.14 8.88
C ALA A 281 2.78 15.63 10.24
N THR A 282 2.67 14.31 10.40
CA THR A 282 2.29 13.67 11.67
C THR A 282 3.32 13.95 12.76
N ARG A 283 4.62 13.92 12.45
CA ARG A 283 5.67 14.32 13.40
C ARG A 283 5.51 15.78 13.84
N ALA A 284 5.34 16.71 12.89
CA ALA A 284 5.16 18.12 13.21
C ALA A 284 3.90 18.39 14.06
N GLU A 285 2.81 17.69 13.78
CA GLU A 285 1.57 17.75 14.57
C GLU A 285 1.81 17.25 16.00
N ASN A 286 2.49 16.11 16.16
CA ASN A 286 2.82 15.56 17.48
C ASN A 286 3.74 16.49 18.28
N GLU A 287 4.78 17.04 17.66
CA GLU A 287 5.69 18.01 18.28
C GLU A 287 4.96 19.28 18.74
N MET A 288 4.00 19.78 17.94
CA MET A 288 3.15 20.91 18.31
C MET A 288 2.30 20.60 19.55
N TYR A 289 1.69 19.42 19.62
CA TYR A 289 0.88 19.02 20.76
C TYR A 289 1.72 18.78 22.02
N GLU A 290 2.92 18.21 21.88
CA GLU A 290 3.88 18.11 22.98
C GLU A 290 4.27 19.49 23.51
N GLY A 291 4.55 20.44 22.62
CA GLY A 291 4.84 21.83 23.00
C GLY A 291 3.67 22.50 23.73
N PHE A 292 2.43 22.31 23.25
CA PHE A 292 1.22 22.83 23.89
C PHE A 292 0.99 22.22 25.29
N ARG A 293 1.17 20.91 25.43
CA ARG A 293 1.05 20.22 26.73
C ARG A 293 2.13 20.68 27.70
N ALA A 294 3.38 20.78 27.26
CA ALA A 294 4.48 21.30 28.08
C ALA A 294 4.24 22.75 28.56
N MET A 295 3.64 23.59 27.69
CA MET A 295 3.24 24.96 28.07
C MET A 295 2.15 24.95 29.15
N TRP A 296 1.13 24.10 29.02
CA TRP A 296 0.04 24.00 29.99
C TRP A 296 0.54 23.39 31.31
N ASP A 297 1.34 22.33 31.27
CA ASP A 297 1.95 21.73 32.47
C ASP A 297 2.78 22.75 33.27
N ARG A 298 3.47 23.66 32.56
CA ARG A 298 4.22 24.76 33.17
C ARG A 298 3.31 25.81 33.81
N ALA A 299 2.12 26.05 33.25
CA ALA A 299 1.14 26.98 33.81
C ALA A 299 0.33 26.39 34.97
N GLU A 300 0.13 25.06 35.04
CA GLU A 300 -0.53 24.38 36.16
C GLU A 300 0.43 23.94 37.28
N GLY A 301 1.75 23.96 37.05
CA GLY A 301 2.77 23.63 38.06
C GLY A 301 2.87 22.14 38.40
N VAL A 302 2.31 21.25 37.57
CA VAL A 302 2.24 19.80 37.82
C VAL A 302 3.06 19.06 36.77
N HIS A 303 4.40 19.19 36.80
CA HIS A 303 5.21 18.40 35.90
C HIS A 303 5.14 16.91 36.28
N ARG A 304 4.32 16.14 35.57
CA ARG A 304 4.46 14.69 35.42
C ARG A 304 4.58 14.41 33.93
N ALA A 305 5.82 14.30 33.45
CA ALA A 305 6.08 13.71 32.15
C ALA A 305 5.38 12.34 32.09
N GLN A 306 4.40 12.19 31.21
CA GLN A 306 3.86 10.87 30.88
C GLN A 306 4.98 10.07 30.21
N PRO A 307 5.17 8.79 30.55
CA PRO A 307 6.18 7.96 29.93
C PRO A 307 5.71 7.56 28.53
N HIS A 308 5.75 8.51 27.60
CA HIS A 308 5.80 8.18 26.19
C HIS A 308 7.30 8.17 25.85
N PRO A 309 7.87 7.03 25.46
CA PRO A 309 9.24 7.02 24.99
C PRO A 309 9.36 8.08 23.88
N PRO A 310 10.45 8.88 23.87
CA PRO A 310 10.67 9.83 22.78
C PRO A 310 10.49 9.09 21.46
N VAL A 311 9.72 9.67 20.53
CA VAL A 311 9.55 9.11 19.18
C VAL A 311 10.95 8.88 18.64
N PRO A 312 11.38 7.61 18.46
CA PRO A 312 12.70 7.35 17.93
C PRO A 312 12.77 7.98 16.55
N ALA A 313 13.87 8.66 16.24
CA ALA A 313 14.16 8.98 14.84
C ALA A 313 13.99 7.68 14.04
N PRO A 314 13.28 7.70 12.89
CA PRO A 314 13.12 6.49 12.09
C PRO A 314 14.52 5.92 11.88
N PRO A 315 14.74 4.62 12.18
CA PRO A 315 16.06 4.05 12.04
C PRO A 315 16.55 4.34 10.64
N GLN A 316 17.69 5.02 10.52
CA GLN A 316 18.44 5.16 9.26
C GLN A 316 19.09 3.82 8.84
N GLY A 317 18.53 2.70 9.31
CA GLY A 317 18.87 1.38 8.83
C GLY A 317 18.49 1.23 7.37
N PRO A 318 19.00 0.19 6.68
CA PRO A 318 18.60 -0.06 5.31
C PRO A 318 17.07 -0.11 5.24
N ALA A 319 16.49 0.71 4.35
CA ALA A 319 15.09 0.58 3.98
C ALA A 319 14.85 -0.89 3.67
N THR A 320 13.78 -1.45 4.21
CA THR A 320 13.53 -2.89 4.07
C THR A 320 12.59 -3.10 2.88
N PRO A 321 12.84 -4.09 2.01
CA PRO A 321 11.90 -4.46 0.97
C PRO A 321 10.51 -4.67 1.56
N ALA A 322 9.48 -4.25 0.82
CA ALA A 322 8.18 -4.86 1.00
C ALA A 322 8.35 -6.38 0.75
N PRO A 323 7.50 -7.23 1.33
CA PRO A 323 7.59 -8.65 1.07
C PRO A 323 7.11 -8.92 -0.34
N HIS A 324 7.75 -9.88 -1.01
CA HIS A 324 7.14 -10.48 -2.18
C HIS A 324 5.75 -11.01 -1.81
N PRO A 325 4.78 -10.85 -2.71
CA PRO A 325 3.48 -11.42 -2.49
C PRO A 325 3.57 -12.93 -2.40
N VAL A 326 2.93 -13.48 -1.38
CA VAL A 326 2.96 -14.92 -1.14
C VAL A 326 2.00 -15.59 -2.11
N THR A 327 2.45 -16.69 -2.72
CA THR A 327 1.56 -17.52 -3.52
C THR A 327 0.74 -18.42 -2.60
N ASP A 328 -0.48 -18.81 -3.00
CA ASP A 328 -1.25 -19.84 -2.29
C ASP A 328 -0.55 -21.23 -2.33
N ALA A 329 0.61 -21.33 -3.01
CA ALA A 329 1.43 -22.52 -3.12
C ALA A 329 2.65 -22.53 -2.17
N ASP A 330 2.82 -21.52 -1.31
CA ASP A 330 3.84 -21.49 -0.25
C ASP A 330 3.28 -21.86 1.14
#